data_AF-A0A928Q9U0-F1
#
_entry.id   AF-A0A928Q9U0-F1
#
_cell.length_a   1.000
_cell.length_b   1.000
_cell.length_c   1.000
_cell.angle_alpha   90.00
_cell.angle_beta   90.00
_cell.angle_gamma   90.00
#
_symmetry.space_group_name_H-M   'P 1'
#
loop_
_entity.id
_entity.type
_entity.pdbx_description
1 polymer ?
#
loop_
_entity_poly.entity_id
_entity_poly.type
_entity_poly.pdbx_seq_one_letter_code
_entity_poly.pdbx_strand_id
1 'polypeptide(L)'
;MEFLAKNLGYILKICYELCNNYLFALVLFTLITKIILIPVSIWVQKNGIKLVKITPKINNIKCKFYGEKEMINNETFELYKKEKYNPFLSLIPLVAQLVLLMGVIEVVKLPAYAGMEKNSMFSFGIDFSLICSEVGGAYFLFPVLAALSAFAFCVSQNKSQVLQAEQGKLNKYGMMALSVALSLYLGLFVSGGVAAYWILSNLFSIAQTYILNAIINPKKYIDYEALEESRKRLEELNTHGNKLTPELKKRQRCDYKRFFSIDNKHIVFYSEQSGFYKYYSALIRWLTSHSNITIHYVTSDPEDVIFRIAEENKKIKPYYIGENKLITMFLKMDSRIVVMTMPDLENYHIKRSIVNKNVEYIYMDHGLSSMNLLTRKGSLDHFDTVFSAGQHINDEIRAREKLYSFPKKNLVNYGYGYMDELIRRYAEFSNEENFRLNDTILIAPSHQEDNILDSCLDLVVNGLKKTRMKIVIRPHPQYIRRKHDNWNAIIAKYKDDAQVETQSDFSSDETVYCSSLVVTDWSNIGYEYAFSTLRPVLLVDTPMKVINPDYEEINIVPIDIILRNMIGISVSGKDSDEISKAAAKLLSNEIDYRKQLTETREKVLFNVGNSTEVAGKYILSQLTKGTK
;
A
#
# COMPACT_ATOMS: atom_id res chain seq x y z
N MET A 1 -42.87 -5.26 -0.96
CA MET A 1 -43.05 -5.95 0.34
C MET A 1 -44.30 -6.81 0.39
N GLU A 2 -45.46 -6.29 -0.01
CA GLU A 2 -46.73 -7.03 -0.03
C GLU A 2 -46.67 -8.36 -0.81
N PHE A 3 -46.03 -8.38 -1.99
CA PHE A 3 -45.83 -9.62 -2.77
C PHE A 3 -45.08 -10.70 -1.97
N LEU A 4 -43.99 -10.33 -1.30
CA LEU A 4 -43.21 -11.26 -0.48
C LEU A 4 -44.02 -11.76 0.72
N ALA A 5 -44.73 -10.85 1.40
CA ALA A 5 -45.59 -11.19 2.53
C ALA A 5 -46.71 -12.16 2.13
N LYS A 6 -47.37 -11.96 0.98
CA LYS A 6 -48.40 -12.87 0.46
C LYS A 6 -47.85 -14.27 0.19
N ASN A 7 -46.67 -14.38 -0.42
CA ASN A 7 -46.04 -15.67 -0.70
C ASN A 7 -45.59 -16.38 0.59
N LEU A 8 -44.97 -15.66 1.53
CA LEU A 8 -44.59 -16.24 2.82
C LEU A 8 -45.83 -16.60 3.67
N GLY A 9 -46.88 -15.80 3.58
CA GLY A 9 -48.18 -16.08 4.20
C GLY A 9 -48.80 -17.37 3.68
N TYR A 10 -48.73 -17.63 2.37
CA TYR A 10 -49.17 -18.89 1.77
C TYR A 10 -48.40 -20.11 2.33
N ILE A 11 -47.08 -20.00 2.49
CA ILE A 11 -46.28 -21.07 3.10
C ILE A 11 -46.70 -21.28 4.56
N LEU A 12 -46.88 -20.20 5.33
CA LEU A 12 -47.31 -20.27 6.72
C LEU A 12 -48.72 -20.87 6.85
N LYS A 13 -49.62 -20.58 5.91
CA LYS A 13 -50.96 -21.17 5.83
C LYS A 13 -50.89 -22.69 5.72
N ILE A 14 -50.09 -23.21 4.79
CA ILE A 14 -49.89 -24.66 4.63
C ILE A 14 -49.37 -25.27 5.93
N CYS A 15 -48.39 -24.63 6.59
CA CYS A 15 -47.88 -25.09 7.87
C CYS A 15 -48.96 -25.11 8.96
N TYR A 16 -49.83 -24.10 8.99
CA TYR A 16 -50.90 -24.00 9.97
C TYR A 16 -51.99 -25.05 9.75
N GLU A 17 -52.41 -25.29 8.51
CA GLU A 17 -53.39 -26.33 8.16
C GLU A 17 -52.89 -27.75 8.54
N LEU A 18 -51.58 -27.99 8.48
CA LEU A 18 -50.98 -29.26 8.88
C LEU A 18 -50.89 -29.44 10.40
N CYS A 19 -50.61 -28.38 11.15
CA CYS A 19 -50.33 -28.47 12.59
C CYS A 19 -51.52 -28.10 13.49
N ASN A 20 -52.49 -27.33 12.97
CA ASN A 20 -53.57 -26.69 13.73
C ASN A 20 -53.12 -25.98 15.01
N ASN A 21 -51.87 -25.49 15.02
CA ASN A 21 -51.24 -24.80 16.14
C ASN A 21 -50.22 -23.80 15.61
N TYR A 22 -50.29 -22.54 16.04
CA TYR A 22 -49.50 -21.46 15.47
C TYR A 22 -48.00 -21.59 15.75
N LEU A 23 -47.63 -22.00 16.96
CA LEU A 23 -46.21 -22.19 17.30
C LEU A 23 -45.58 -23.32 16.48
N PHE A 24 -46.29 -24.45 16.34
CA PHE A 24 -45.80 -25.55 15.49
C PHE A 24 -45.77 -25.18 14.00
N ALA A 25 -46.75 -24.40 13.53
CA ALA A 25 -46.73 -23.84 12.19
C ALA A 25 -45.49 -22.96 11.96
N LEU A 26 -45.10 -22.12 12.94
CA LEU A 26 -43.88 -21.33 12.88
C LEU A 26 -42.61 -22.19 12.87
N VAL A 27 -42.56 -23.28 13.64
CA VAL A 27 -41.44 -24.24 13.61
C VAL A 27 -41.29 -24.83 12.20
N LEU A 28 -42.37 -25.33 11.62
CA LEU A 28 -42.36 -25.94 10.30
C LEU A 28 -42.05 -24.92 9.19
N PHE A 29 -42.63 -23.72 9.27
CA PHE A 29 -42.33 -22.61 8.37
C PHE A 29 -40.84 -22.24 8.39
N THR A 30 -40.25 -22.13 9.59
CA THR A 30 -38.83 -21.80 9.73
C THR A 30 -37.94 -22.91 9.16
N LEU A 31 -38.32 -24.18 9.36
CA LEU A 31 -37.59 -25.31 8.79
C LEU A 31 -37.63 -25.30 7.25
N ILE A 32 -38.82 -25.11 6.64
CA ILE A 32 -39.00 -25.07 5.19
C ILE A 32 -38.18 -23.93 4.56
N THR A 33 -38.27 -22.72 5.13
CA THR A 33 -37.51 -21.57 4.62
C THR A 33 -36.00 -21.81 4.71
N LYS A 34 -35.50 -22.48 5.76
CA LYS A 34 -34.09 -22.86 5.85
C LYS A 34 -33.69 -23.89 4.80
N ILE A 35 -34.55 -24.86 4.50
CA ILE A 35 -34.33 -25.87 3.45
C ILE A 35 -34.24 -25.20 2.08
N ILE A 36 -35.16 -24.29 1.76
CA ILE A 36 -35.15 -23.52 0.51
C ILE A 36 -33.84 -22.73 0.35
N LEU A 37 -33.30 -22.19 1.45
CA LEU A 37 -32.06 -21.41 1.46
C LEU A 37 -30.77 -22.24 1.52
N ILE A 38 -30.84 -23.58 1.62
CA ILE A 38 -29.64 -24.46 1.68
C ILE A 38 -28.67 -24.20 0.52
N PRO A 39 -29.09 -24.09 -0.76
CA PRO A 39 -28.16 -23.85 -1.86
C PRO A 39 -27.34 -22.57 -1.68
N VAL A 40 -27.96 -21.52 -1.15
CA VAL A 40 -27.29 -20.24 -0.83
C VAL A 40 -26.29 -20.45 0.32
N SER A 41 -26.69 -21.17 1.38
CA SER A 41 -25.81 -21.48 2.51
C SER A 41 -24.57 -22.29 2.09
N ILE A 42 -24.73 -23.28 1.19
CA ILE A 42 -23.61 -24.05 0.61
C ILE A 42 -22.64 -23.13 -0.13
N TRP A 43 -23.16 -22.21 -0.93
CA TRP A 43 -22.33 -21.29 -1.70
C TRP A 43 -21.53 -20.34 -0.82
N VAL A 44 -22.16 -19.82 0.23
CA VAL A 44 -21.51 -18.94 1.23
C VAL A 44 -20.42 -19.69 1.98
N GLN A 45 -20.68 -20.94 2.40
CA GLN A 45 -19.68 -21.76 3.09
C GLN A 45 -18.47 -22.05 2.18
N LYS A 46 -18.70 -22.41 0.92
CA LYS A 46 -17.61 -22.61 -0.06
C LYS A 46 -16.80 -21.33 -0.29
N ASN A 47 -17.45 -20.17 -0.38
CA ASN A 47 -16.75 -18.89 -0.52
C ASN A 47 -15.91 -18.54 0.73
N GLY A 48 -16.42 -18.83 1.93
CA GLY A 48 -15.69 -18.66 3.19
C GLY A 48 -14.46 -19.56 3.30
N ILE A 49 -14.59 -20.85 2.94
CA ILE A 49 -13.45 -21.78 2.86
C ILE A 49 -12.40 -21.25 1.89
N LYS A 50 -12.84 -20.76 0.72
CA LYS A 50 -11.95 -20.22 -0.31
C LYS A 50 -11.14 -19.02 0.19
N LEU A 51 -11.77 -18.08 0.89
CA LEU A 51 -11.07 -16.93 1.48
C LEU A 51 -9.98 -17.39 2.47
N VAL A 52 -10.31 -18.33 3.37
CA VAL A 52 -9.34 -18.83 4.34
C VAL A 52 -8.20 -19.56 3.64
N LYS A 53 -8.49 -20.37 2.61
CA LYS A 53 -7.49 -21.04 1.77
C LYS A 53 -6.51 -20.07 1.08
N ILE A 54 -6.98 -18.90 0.63
CA ILE A 54 -6.11 -17.91 -0.04
C ILE A 54 -5.46 -16.92 0.92
N THR A 55 -5.88 -16.88 2.20
CA THR A 55 -5.29 -16.00 3.23
C THR A 55 -3.77 -16.08 3.33
N PRO A 56 -3.10 -17.25 3.26
CA PRO A 56 -1.64 -17.31 3.29
C PRO A 56 -1.00 -16.53 2.14
N LYS A 57 -1.59 -16.59 0.94
CA LYS A 57 -1.15 -15.79 -0.22
C LYS A 57 -1.37 -14.30 0.00
N ILE A 58 -2.49 -13.91 0.60
CA ILE A 58 -2.77 -12.51 0.98
C ILE A 58 -1.75 -12.02 2.02
N ASN A 59 -1.42 -12.83 3.02
CA ASN A 59 -0.40 -12.51 4.02
C ASN A 59 0.97 -12.38 3.37
N ASN A 60 1.34 -13.28 2.45
CA ASN A 60 2.59 -13.16 1.69
C ASN A 60 2.65 -11.89 0.84
N ILE A 61 1.54 -11.48 0.22
CA ILE A 61 1.44 -10.17 -0.46
C ILE A 61 1.69 -9.04 0.53
N LYS A 62 1.06 -9.07 1.72
CA LYS A 62 1.29 -8.07 2.78
C LYS A 62 2.73 -8.02 3.26
N CYS A 63 3.41 -9.17 3.33
CA CYS A 63 4.82 -9.25 3.66
C CYS A 63 5.71 -8.71 2.54
N LYS A 64 5.45 -9.12 1.28
CA LYS A 64 6.22 -8.70 0.09
C LYS A 64 6.15 -7.19 -0.13
N PHE A 65 4.97 -6.61 0.09
CA PHE A 65 4.70 -5.19 -0.10
C PHE A 65 4.50 -4.45 1.23
N TYR A 66 5.20 -4.89 2.28
CA TYR A 66 5.08 -4.29 3.61
C TYR A 66 5.38 -2.78 3.58
N GLY A 67 4.50 -1.97 4.17
CA GLY A 67 4.53 -0.50 4.09
C GLY A 67 3.89 0.09 2.82
N GLU A 68 3.76 -0.69 1.75
CA GLU A 68 3.15 -0.27 0.48
C GLU A 68 1.68 -0.73 0.41
N LYS A 69 0.82 -0.11 1.23
CA LYS A 69 -0.62 -0.47 1.34
C LYS A 69 -1.35 -0.58 0.00
N GLU A 70 -0.92 0.18 -1.00
CA GLU A 70 -1.51 0.18 -2.34
C GLU A 70 -1.16 -1.05 -3.14
N MET A 71 0.11 -1.44 -3.18
CA MET A 71 0.54 -2.68 -3.81
C MET A 71 -0.12 -3.88 -3.13
N ILE A 72 -0.24 -3.84 -1.79
CA ILE A 72 -1.00 -4.85 -1.04
C ILE A 72 -2.44 -4.93 -1.56
N ASN A 73 -3.13 -3.81 -1.71
CA ASN A 73 -4.53 -3.80 -2.14
C ASN A 73 -4.69 -4.28 -3.59
N ASN A 74 -3.87 -3.78 -4.51
CA ASN A 74 -3.92 -4.13 -5.93
C ASN A 74 -3.62 -5.62 -6.14
N GLU A 75 -2.54 -6.13 -5.54
CA GLU A 75 -2.16 -7.55 -5.65
C GLU A 75 -3.18 -8.46 -4.95
N THR A 76 -3.78 -8.00 -3.84
CA THR A 76 -4.87 -8.74 -3.20
C THR A 76 -6.10 -8.81 -4.12
N PHE A 77 -6.42 -7.72 -4.84
CA PHE A 77 -7.52 -7.69 -5.79
C PHE A 77 -7.26 -8.58 -7.01
N GLU A 78 -6.06 -8.51 -7.60
CA GLU A 78 -5.66 -9.39 -8.70
C GLU A 78 -5.62 -10.85 -8.26
N LEU A 79 -5.20 -11.13 -7.02
CA LEU A 79 -5.32 -12.45 -6.42
C LEU A 79 -6.78 -12.90 -6.32
N TYR A 80 -7.70 -12.02 -5.89
CA TYR A 80 -9.13 -12.35 -5.86
C TYR A 80 -9.67 -12.69 -7.25
N LYS A 81 -9.28 -11.94 -8.28
CA LYS A 81 -9.67 -12.19 -9.67
C LYS A 81 -9.10 -13.52 -10.18
N LYS A 82 -7.80 -13.76 -9.97
CA LYS A 82 -7.10 -14.99 -10.35
C LYS A 82 -7.70 -16.23 -9.67
N GLU A 83 -7.98 -16.11 -8.38
CA GLU A 83 -8.57 -17.19 -7.60
C GLU A 83 -10.09 -17.30 -7.84
N LYS A 84 -10.74 -16.37 -8.57
CA LYS A 84 -12.21 -16.29 -8.75
C LYS A 84 -12.95 -16.19 -7.41
N TYR A 85 -12.40 -15.47 -6.46
CA TYR A 85 -13.05 -15.14 -5.19
C TYR A 85 -13.94 -13.91 -5.36
N ASN A 86 -15.13 -13.93 -4.77
CA ASN A 86 -16.06 -12.80 -4.84
C ASN A 86 -16.37 -12.28 -3.42
N PRO A 87 -15.92 -11.05 -3.07
CA PRO A 87 -16.15 -10.46 -1.76
C PRO A 87 -17.63 -10.20 -1.43
N PHE A 88 -18.44 -9.87 -2.43
CA PHE A 88 -19.85 -9.47 -2.24
C PHE A 88 -20.75 -10.65 -1.88
N LEU A 89 -20.34 -11.88 -2.14
CA LEU A 89 -21.13 -13.07 -1.80
C LEU A 89 -21.36 -13.22 -0.31
N SER A 90 -20.44 -12.70 0.50
CA SER A 90 -20.55 -12.70 1.96
C SER A 90 -21.66 -11.77 2.48
N LEU A 91 -22.18 -10.85 1.65
CA LEU A 91 -23.28 -9.95 2.00
C LEU A 91 -24.67 -10.54 1.70
N ILE A 92 -24.76 -11.51 0.79
CA ILE A 92 -26.02 -12.12 0.35
C ILE A 92 -26.84 -12.72 1.51
N PRO A 93 -26.24 -13.44 2.49
CA PRO A 93 -26.98 -13.96 3.63
C PRO A 93 -27.67 -12.88 4.45
N LEU A 94 -26.99 -11.76 4.66
CA LEU A 94 -27.52 -10.64 5.43
C LEU A 94 -28.73 -10.03 4.72
N VAL A 95 -28.62 -9.79 3.42
CA VAL A 95 -29.72 -9.25 2.60
C VAL A 95 -30.91 -10.22 2.59
N ALA A 96 -30.67 -11.51 2.36
CA ALA A 96 -31.72 -12.52 2.38
C ALA A 96 -32.42 -12.61 3.74
N GLN A 97 -31.65 -12.57 4.83
CA GLN A 97 -32.18 -12.60 6.20
C GLN A 97 -33.03 -11.36 6.51
N LEU A 98 -32.59 -10.17 6.10
CA LEU A 98 -33.34 -8.92 6.31
C LEU A 98 -34.66 -8.91 5.51
N VAL A 99 -34.61 -9.30 4.24
CA VAL A 99 -35.79 -9.38 3.37
C VAL A 99 -36.82 -10.36 3.94
N LEU A 100 -36.36 -11.54 4.37
CA LEU A 100 -37.22 -12.55 4.94
C LEU A 100 -37.80 -12.11 6.29
N LEU A 101 -37.00 -11.47 7.15
CA LEU A 101 -37.48 -10.89 8.42
C LEU A 101 -38.58 -9.83 8.18
N MET A 102 -38.38 -8.92 7.24
CA MET A 102 -39.41 -7.93 6.88
C MET A 102 -40.69 -8.59 6.38
N GLY A 103 -40.58 -9.67 5.60
CA GLY A 103 -41.72 -10.46 5.14
C GLY A 103 -42.47 -11.14 6.29
N VAL A 104 -41.75 -11.75 7.24
CA VAL A 104 -42.36 -12.40 8.42
C VAL A 104 -43.05 -11.36 9.31
N ILE A 105 -42.43 -10.21 9.58
CA ILE A 105 -43.06 -9.13 10.36
C ILE A 105 -44.41 -8.74 9.74
N GLU A 106 -44.48 -8.63 8.42
CA GLU A 106 -45.70 -8.26 7.71
C GLU A 106 -46.78 -9.36 7.79
N VAL A 107 -46.41 -10.62 7.63
CA VAL A 107 -47.34 -11.77 7.78
C VAL A 107 -47.88 -11.87 9.20
N VAL A 108 -47.05 -11.60 10.21
CA VAL A 108 -47.47 -11.63 11.63
C VAL A 108 -48.38 -10.44 11.96
N LYS A 109 -48.14 -9.26 11.39
CA LYS A 109 -49.02 -8.09 11.54
C LYS A 109 -50.38 -8.27 10.85
N LEU A 110 -50.38 -8.91 9.68
CA LEU A 110 -51.55 -9.13 8.83
C LEU A 110 -51.75 -10.64 8.59
N PRO A 111 -52.25 -11.40 9.59
CA PRO A 111 -52.42 -12.85 9.49
C PRO A 111 -53.39 -13.29 8.38
N ALA A 112 -54.21 -12.35 7.87
CA ALA A 112 -55.03 -12.55 6.68
C ALA A 112 -54.22 -13.00 5.44
N TYR A 113 -52.95 -12.61 5.32
CA TYR A 113 -52.06 -13.11 4.25
C TYR A 113 -51.80 -14.61 4.35
N ALA A 114 -51.96 -15.19 5.54
CA ALA A 114 -51.88 -16.63 5.77
C ALA A 114 -53.26 -17.29 5.94
N GLY A 115 -54.35 -16.58 5.59
CA GLY A 115 -55.72 -17.09 5.76
C GLY A 115 -56.10 -17.34 7.22
N MET A 116 -55.43 -16.69 8.17
CA MET A 116 -55.66 -16.83 9.60
C MET A 116 -56.30 -15.57 10.19
N GLU A 117 -57.12 -15.76 11.22
CA GLU A 117 -57.58 -14.67 12.08
C GLU A 117 -56.55 -14.42 13.19
N LYS A 118 -56.56 -13.23 13.82
CA LYS A 118 -55.65 -12.93 14.94
C LYS A 118 -55.77 -13.93 16.09
N ASN A 119 -56.99 -14.39 16.39
CA ASN A 119 -57.25 -15.38 17.44
C ASN A 119 -56.57 -16.73 17.17
N SER A 120 -56.31 -17.07 15.91
CA SER A 120 -55.59 -18.28 15.49
C SER A 120 -54.12 -18.28 15.91
N MET A 121 -53.56 -17.12 16.29
CA MET A 121 -52.18 -16.94 16.75
C MET A 121 -52.00 -17.21 18.26
N PHE A 122 -53.05 -17.66 18.94
CA PHE A 122 -52.97 -18.09 20.33
C PHE A 122 -52.47 -19.53 20.42
N SER A 123 -51.45 -19.79 21.23
CA SER A 123 -50.92 -21.14 21.45
C SER A 123 -50.34 -21.27 22.85
N PHE A 124 -50.69 -22.37 23.54
CA PHE A 124 -50.21 -22.67 24.90
C PHE A 124 -50.38 -21.53 25.91
N GLY A 125 -51.48 -20.78 25.84
CA GLY A 125 -51.75 -19.67 26.75
C GLY A 125 -51.11 -18.34 26.37
N ILE A 126 -50.44 -18.26 25.22
CA ILE A 126 -49.70 -17.08 24.75
C ILE A 126 -50.30 -16.59 23.43
N ASP A 127 -50.55 -15.30 23.32
CA ASP A 127 -50.95 -14.61 22.09
C ASP A 127 -49.70 -14.08 21.37
N PHE A 128 -49.32 -14.73 20.27
CA PHE A 128 -48.13 -14.39 19.52
C PHE A 128 -48.29 -13.13 18.64
N SER A 129 -49.49 -12.54 18.55
CA SER A 129 -49.72 -11.30 17.81
C SER A 129 -49.30 -10.05 18.59
N LEU A 130 -49.18 -10.15 19.92
CA LEU A 130 -48.94 -9.01 20.81
C LEU A 130 -47.47 -8.63 20.90
N ILE A 131 -47.21 -7.32 21.05
CA ILE A 131 -45.87 -6.75 21.23
C ILE A 131 -45.40 -6.96 22.66
N CYS A 132 -44.19 -7.49 22.82
CA CYS A 132 -43.69 -7.94 24.11
C CYS A 132 -43.62 -6.83 25.17
N SER A 133 -43.17 -5.62 24.79
CA SER A 133 -43.06 -4.48 25.71
C SER A 133 -44.41 -3.87 26.10
N GLU A 134 -45.43 -4.01 25.26
CA GLU A 134 -46.77 -3.44 25.51
C GLU A 134 -47.55 -4.28 26.52
N VAL A 135 -47.37 -5.60 26.49
CA VAL A 135 -48.05 -6.53 27.41
C VAL A 135 -47.28 -6.68 28.73
N GLY A 136 -45.95 -6.75 28.66
CA GLY A 136 -45.10 -6.95 29.84
C GLY A 136 -45.24 -8.34 30.50
N GLY A 137 -44.78 -8.47 31.74
CA GLY A 137 -44.83 -9.72 32.50
C GLY A 137 -44.04 -10.86 31.84
N ALA A 138 -44.69 -12.02 31.65
CA ALA A 138 -44.06 -13.19 31.05
C ALA A 138 -43.61 -12.97 29.59
N TYR A 139 -44.14 -11.96 28.89
CA TYR A 139 -43.72 -11.63 27.51
C TYR A 139 -42.28 -11.09 27.44
N PHE A 140 -41.70 -10.63 28.54
CA PHE A 140 -40.27 -10.28 28.59
C PHE A 140 -39.33 -11.49 28.42
N LEU A 141 -39.84 -12.71 28.54
CA LEU A 141 -39.06 -13.92 28.26
C LEU A 141 -38.67 -14.01 26.77
N PHE A 142 -39.49 -13.50 25.85
CA PHE A 142 -39.18 -13.53 24.41
C PHE A 142 -37.89 -12.77 24.05
N PRO A 143 -37.70 -11.50 24.44
CA PRO A 143 -36.44 -10.79 24.21
C PRO A 143 -35.23 -11.47 24.86
N VAL A 144 -35.39 -12.04 26.07
CA VAL A 144 -34.30 -12.77 26.76
C VAL A 144 -33.94 -14.04 25.99
N LEU A 145 -34.92 -14.84 25.57
CA LEU A 145 -34.70 -16.05 24.79
C LEU A 145 -34.13 -15.73 23.39
N ALA A 146 -34.55 -14.62 22.77
CA ALA A 146 -33.96 -14.12 21.54
C ALA A 146 -32.47 -13.80 21.73
N ALA A 147 -32.11 -13.08 22.79
CA ALA A 147 -30.73 -12.77 23.14
C ALA A 147 -29.89 -14.04 23.41
N LEU A 148 -30.42 -15.00 24.16
CA LEU A 148 -29.76 -16.28 24.44
C LEU A 148 -29.56 -17.11 23.16
N SER A 149 -30.55 -17.15 22.27
CA SER A 149 -30.44 -17.85 20.99
C SER A 149 -29.40 -17.20 20.08
N ALA A 150 -29.30 -15.87 20.06
CA ALA A 150 -28.29 -15.13 19.31
C ALA A 150 -26.88 -15.39 19.88
N PHE A 151 -26.74 -15.42 21.21
CA PHE A 151 -25.49 -15.78 21.87
C PHE A 151 -25.05 -17.19 21.48
N ALA A 152 -25.92 -18.19 21.61
CA ALA A 152 -25.63 -19.57 21.24
C ALA A 152 -25.24 -19.70 19.76
N PHE A 153 -25.94 -18.98 18.88
CA PHE A 153 -25.64 -18.95 17.45
C PHE A 153 -24.27 -18.32 17.15
N CYS A 154 -23.94 -17.18 17.77
CA CYS A 154 -22.62 -16.55 17.62
C CYS A 154 -21.48 -17.43 18.16
N VAL A 155 -21.67 -18.08 19.31
CA VAL A 155 -20.70 -19.04 19.85
C VAL A 155 -20.48 -20.21 18.88
N SER A 156 -21.57 -20.75 18.33
CA SER A 156 -21.49 -21.83 17.34
C SER A 156 -20.78 -21.39 16.06
N GLN A 157 -21.09 -20.21 15.52
CA GLN A 157 -20.41 -19.64 14.35
C GLN A 157 -18.91 -19.44 14.61
N ASN A 158 -18.55 -18.82 15.73
CA ASN A 158 -17.15 -18.55 16.10
C ASN A 158 -16.32 -19.83 16.21
N LYS A 159 -16.95 -20.96 16.56
CA LYS A 159 -16.30 -22.27 16.66
C LYS A 159 -16.31 -23.05 15.35
N SER A 160 -17.43 -23.04 14.64
CA SER A 160 -17.72 -24.04 13.59
C SER A 160 -17.62 -23.44 12.19
N GLN A 161 -17.83 -22.14 12.01
CA GLN A 161 -17.75 -21.51 10.71
C GLN A 161 -16.33 -21.01 10.46
N VAL A 162 -15.71 -21.55 9.42
CA VAL A 162 -14.29 -21.33 9.06
C VAL A 162 -13.91 -19.85 9.06
N LEU A 163 -14.67 -19.03 8.33
CA LEU A 163 -14.34 -17.61 8.21
C LEU A 163 -14.41 -16.88 9.55
N GLN A 164 -15.42 -17.19 10.37
CA GLN A 164 -15.59 -16.62 11.70
C GLN A 164 -14.50 -17.10 12.66
N ALA A 165 -14.15 -18.38 12.62
CA ALA A 165 -13.08 -18.98 13.41
C ALA A 165 -11.72 -18.32 13.15
N GLU A 166 -11.50 -17.78 11.94
CA GLU A 166 -10.27 -17.07 11.58
C GLU A 166 -10.29 -15.56 11.82
N GLN A 167 -11.39 -14.97 12.29
CA GLN A 167 -11.43 -13.54 12.63
C GLN A 167 -10.67 -13.21 13.93
N GLY A 168 -10.22 -11.96 14.04
CA GLY A 168 -9.61 -11.43 15.26
C GLY A 168 -10.57 -11.39 16.46
N LYS A 169 -10.02 -11.48 17.68
CA LYS A 169 -10.79 -11.54 18.94
C LYS A 169 -11.76 -10.36 19.10
N LEU A 170 -11.32 -9.14 18.75
CA LEU A 170 -12.14 -7.93 18.84
C LEU A 170 -13.42 -8.04 17.98
N ASN A 171 -13.29 -8.52 16.74
CA ASN A 171 -14.43 -8.68 15.84
C ASN A 171 -15.37 -9.79 16.32
N LYS A 172 -14.84 -10.96 16.70
CA LYS A 172 -15.62 -12.09 17.21
C LYS A 172 -16.52 -11.72 18.39
N TYR A 173 -15.93 -11.10 19.41
CA TYR A 173 -16.66 -10.76 20.63
C TYR A 173 -17.46 -9.46 20.49
N GLY A 174 -16.97 -8.50 19.71
CA GLY A 174 -17.69 -7.26 19.40
C GLY A 174 -18.98 -7.51 18.63
N MET A 175 -18.94 -8.34 17.58
CA MET A 175 -20.14 -8.73 16.83
C MET A 175 -21.11 -9.57 17.67
N MET A 176 -20.60 -10.46 18.52
CA MET A 176 -21.43 -11.23 19.43
C MET A 176 -22.16 -10.34 20.43
N ALA A 177 -21.44 -9.41 21.09
CA ALA A 177 -22.05 -8.46 22.03
C ALA A 177 -23.11 -7.59 21.33
N LEU A 178 -22.80 -7.06 20.14
CA LEU A 178 -23.75 -6.29 19.34
C LEU A 178 -24.99 -7.12 18.99
N SER A 179 -24.83 -8.35 18.50
CA SER A 179 -25.95 -9.21 18.11
C SER A 179 -26.84 -9.57 19.29
N VAL A 180 -26.27 -9.84 20.46
CA VAL A 180 -27.01 -10.17 21.69
C VAL A 180 -27.77 -8.94 22.20
N ALA A 181 -27.11 -7.78 22.27
CA ALA A 181 -27.74 -6.54 22.69
C ALA A 181 -28.87 -6.11 21.74
N LEU A 182 -28.64 -6.23 20.43
CA LEU A 182 -29.65 -5.92 19.40
C LEU A 182 -30.85 -6.87 19.53
N SER A 183 -30.62 -8.17 19.72
CA SER A 183 -31.69 -9.16 19.86
C SER A 183 -32.50 -8.93 21.14
N LEU A 184 -31.85 -8.55 22.24
CA LEU A 184 -32.53 -8.18 23.49
C LEU A 184 -33.37 -6.92 23.32
N TYR A 185 -32.80 -5.87 22.71
CA TYR A 185 -33.48 -4.59 22.54
C TYR A 185 -34.64 -4.68 21.53
N LEU A 186 -34.39 -5.18 20.31
CA LEU A 186 -35.42 -5.30 19.29
C LEU A 186 -36.48 -6.33 19.67
N GLY A 187 -36.12 -7.37 20.42
CA GLY A 187 -37.04 -8.36 20.96
C GLY A 187 -38.15 -7.75 21.83
N LEU A 188 -37.93 -6.57 22.44
CA LEU A 188 -38.95 -5.87 23.22
C LEU A 188 -40.05 -5.27 22.33
N PHE A 189 -39.71 -4.79 21.14
CA PHE A 189 -40.61 -4.01 20.28
C PHE A 189 -41.25 -4.83 19.16
N VAL A 190 -40.95 -6.12 19.08
CA VAL A 190 -41.57 -7.02 18.11
C VAL A 190 -42.68 -7.84 18.76
N SER A 191 -43.60 -8.34 17.94
CA SER A 191 -44.61 -9.29 18.38
C SER A 191 -43.98 -10.61 18.83
N GLY A 192 -44.62 -11.33 19.76
CA GLY A 192 -44.18 -12.66 20.21
C GLY A 192 -43.91 -13.65 19.06
N GLY A 193 -44.70 -13.60 17.98
CA GLY A 193 -44.53 -14.45 16.79
C GLY A 193 -43.25 -14.15 16.02
N VAL A 194 -42.90 -12.87 15.86
CA VAL A 194 -41.63 -12.46 15.25
C VAL A 194 -40.44 -12.85 16.13
N ALA A 195 -40.55 -12.67 17.46
CA ALA A 195 -39.51 -13.11 18.39
C ALA A 195 -39.32 -14.63 18.37
N ALA A 196 -40.41 -15.40 18.35
CA ALA A 196 -40.38 -16.85 18.23
C ALA A 196 -39.73 -17.31 16.92
N TYR A 197 -40.11 -16.70 15.79
CA TYR A 197 -39.47 -16.96 14.50
C TYR A 197 -37.96 -16.69 14.55
N TRP A 198 -37.55 -15.57 15.16
CA TRP A 198 -36.13 -15.21 15.29
C TRP A 198 -35.36 -16.27 16.10
N ILE A 199 -35.90 -16.69 17.25
CA ILE A 199 -35.31 -17.74 18.10
C ILE A 199 -35.15 -19.04 17.31
N LEU A 200 -36.23 -19.50 16.66
CA LEU A 200 -36.22 -20.73 15.87
C LEU A 200 -35.22 -20.65 14.71
N SER A 201 -35.15 -19.51 14.01
CA SER A 201 -34.21 -19.29 12.92
C SER A 201 -32.76 -19.40 13.40
N ASN A 202 -32.42 -18.84 14.58
CA ASN A 202 -31.08 -18.97 15.16
C ASN A 202 -30.75 -20.45 15.45
N LEU A 203 -31.66 -21.18 16.12
CA LEU A 203 -31.47 -22.59 16.46
C LEU A 203 -31.30 -23.48 15.21
N PHE A 204 -32.15 -23.31 14.20
CA PHE A 204 -31.99 -24.04 12.94
C PHE A 204 -30.74 -23.66 12.18
N SER A 205 -30.26 -22.41 12.28
CA SER A 205 -29.00 -22.00 11.66
C SER A 205 -27.78 -22.67 12.30
N ILE A 206 -27.82 -22.91 13.62
CA ILE A 206 -26.82 -23.73 14.32
C ILE A 206 -26.79 -25.14 13.72
N ALA A 207 -27.95 -25.81 13.67
CA ALA A 207 -28.06 -27.17 13.12
C ALA A 207 -27.58 -27.22 11.65
N GLN A 208 -28.04 -26.28 10.82
CA GLN A 208 -27.64 -26.16 9.42
C GLN A 208 -26.12 -26.03 9.27
N THR A 209 -25.47 -25.20 10.11
CA THR A 209 -24.00 -25.01 10.06
C THR A 209 -23.27 -26.31 10.36
N TYR A 210 -23.71 -27.10 11.35
CA TYR A 210 -23.09 -28.39 11.66
C TYR A 210 -23.30 -29.42 10.55
N ILE A 211 -24.50 -29.50 9.99
CA ILE A 211 -24.80 -30.38 8.83
C ILE A 211 -23.90 -30.01 7.64
N LEU A 212 -23.82 -28.73 7.33
CA LEU A 212 -22.99 -28.23 6.23
C LEU A 212 -21.50 -28.50 6.44
N ASN A 213 -20.99 -28.40 7.66
CA ASN A 213 -19.60 -28.75 7.98
C ASN A 213 -19.34 -30.27 7.92
N ALA A 214 -20.34 -31.10 8.23
CA ALA A 214 -20.24 -32.54 8.07
C ALA A 214 -20.16 -32.94 6.59
N ILE A 215 -20.95 -32.29 5.72
CA ILE A 215 -20.94 -32.52 4.27
C ILE A 215 -19.68 -31.92 3.62
N ILE A 216 -19.33 -30.69 3.98
CA ILE A 216 -18.20 -29.94 3.43
C ILE A 216 -17.19 -29.68 4.56
N ASN A 217 -16.32 -30.67 4.81
CA ASN A 217 -15.31 -30.56 5.86
C ASN A 217 -14.22 -29.54 5.47
N PRO A 218 -14.10 -28.40 6.18
CA PRO A 218 -13.13 -27.35 5.86
C PRO A 218 -11.67 -27.79 5.94
N LYS A 219 -11.35 -28.72 6.86
CA LYS A 219 -9.97 -29.18 7.09
C LYS A 219 -9.36 -29.86 5.88
N LYS A 220 -10.17 -30.37 4.95
CA LYS A 220 -9.69 -30.98 3.71
C LYS A 220 -9.20 -29.97 2.68
N TYR A 221 -9.54 -28.68 2.83
CA TYR A 221 -9.28 -27.65 1.82
C TYR A 221 -8.28 -26.59 2.27
N ILE A 222 -7.96 -26.55 3.56
CA ILE A 222 -7.19 -25.48 4.21
C ILE A 222 -5.92 -26.08 4.79
N ASP A 223 -4.79 -25.54 4.34
CA ASP A 223 -3.50 -25.77 4.94
C ASP A 223 -3.34 -24.83 6.15
N TYR A 224 -3.55 -25.37 7.34
CA TYR A 224 -3.46 -24.60 8.58
C TYR A 224 -2.02 -24.31 9.01
N GLU A 225 -1.06 -25.15 8.61
CA GLU A 225 0.36 -24.93 8.92
C GLU A 225 0.87 -23.73 8.12
N ALA A 226 0.65 -23.70 6.80
CA ALA A 226 1.01 -22.56 5.96
C ALA A 226 0.27 -21.27 6.37
N LEU A 227 -0.97 -21.38 6.85
CA LEU A 227 -1.73 -20.24 7.37
C LEU A 227 -1.10 -19.67 8.65
N GLU A 228 -0.72 -20.53 9.61
CA GLU A 228 -0.10 -20.11 10.85
C GLU A 228 1.30 -19.51 10.63
N GLU A 229 2.11 -20.13 9.77
CA GLU A 229 3.43 -19.63 9.39
C GLU A 229 3.33 -18.22 8.76
N SER A 230 2.43 -18.06 7.78
CA SER A 230 2.22 -16.75 7.13
C SER A 230 1.77 -15.66 8.11
N ARG A 231 1.05 -16.02 9.18
CA ARG A 231 0.63 -15.09 10.24
C ARG A 231 1.79 -14.68 11.13
N LYS A 232 2.59 -15.65 11.59
CA LYS A 232 3.79 -15.37 12.41
C LYS A 232 4.73 -14.41 11.68
N ARG A 233 4.99 -14.67 10.39
CA ARG A 233 5.80 -13.81 9.53
C ARG A 233 5.24 -12.38 9.42
N LEU A 234 3.93 -12.24 9.25
CA LEU A 234 3.28 -10.93 9.19
C LEU A 234 3.28 -10.22 10.55
N GLU A 235 3.11 -10.95 11.66
CA GLU A 235 3.20 -10.40 13.01
C GLU A 235 4.61 -9.93 13.34
N GLU A 236 5.64 -10.70 12.99
CA GLU A 236 7.05 -10.29 13.11
C GLU A 236 7.34 -9.01 12.33
N LEU A 237 6.83 -8.86 11.11
CA LEU A 237 6.96 -7.60 10.37
C LEU A 237 6.24 -6.44 11.07
N ASN A 238 5.06 -6.68 11.65
CA ASN A 238 4.29 -5.68 12.37
C ASN A 238 4.86 -5.31 13.74
N THR A 239 5.62 -6.19 14.40
CA THR A 239 6.34 -5.85 15.64
C THR A 239 7.56 -4.97 15.35
N HIS A 240 8.17 -5.11 14.17
CA HIS A 240 9.23 -4.22 13.68
C HIS A 240 8.68 -2.95 12.99
N GLY A 241 7.39 -2.92 12.63
CA GLY A 241 6.69 -1.71 12.21
C GLY A 241 6.27 -0.86 13.40
N ASN A 242 6.76 0.38 13.47
CA ASN A 242 6.46 1.32 14.55
C ASN A 242 4.95 1.48 14.80
N LYS A 243 4.39 0.76 15.79
CA LYS A 243 3.15 1.21 16.44
C LYS A 243 3.44 2.59 17.03
N LEU A 244 2.79 3.63 16.51
CA LEU A 244 3.01 5.00 17.01
C LEU A 244 2.85 5.03 18.54
N THR A 245 3.91 5.45 19.22
CA THR A 245 3.90 5.69 20.66
C THR A 245 2.85 6.75 21.02
N PRO A 246 2.34 6.77 22.25
CA PRO A 246 1.43 7.84 22.71
C PRO A 246 1.97 9.25 22.45
N GLU A 247 3.29 9.44 22.59
CA GLU A 247 4.01 10.69 22.33
C GLU A 247 3.91 11.09 20.86
N LEU A 248 4.18 10.17 19.93
CA LEU A 248 4.08 10.42 18.50
C LEU A 248 2.64 10.71 18.07
N LYS A 249 1.64 10.03 18.67
CA LYS A 249 0.22 10.36 18.43
C LYS A 249 -0.12 11.78 18.89
N LYS A 250 0.41 12.21 20.03
CA LYS A 250 0.23 13.58 20.55
C LYS A 250 0.89 14.58 19.61
N ARG A 251 2.14 14.34 19.18
CA ARG A 251 2.86 15.18 18.22
C ARG A 251 2.11 15.30 16.89
N GLN A 252 1.70 14.19 16.29
CA GLN A 252 0.92 14.17 15.05
C GLN A 252 -0.35 15.02 15.20
N ARG A 253 -1.09 14.89 16.32
CA ARG A 253 -2.30 15.70 16.57
C ARG A 253 -1.99 17.20 16.65
N CYS A 254 -0.91 17.57 17.35
CA CYS A 254 -0.47 18.96 17.46
C CYS A 254 -0.04 19.53 16.10
N ASP A 255 0.77 18.80 15.35
CA ASP A 255 1.28 19.22 14.04
C ASP A 255 0.18 19.30 13.01
N TYR A 256 -0.76 18.34 13.00
CA TYR A 256 -1.95 18.41 12.17
C TYR A 256 -2.75 19.69 12.46
N LYS A 257 -2.97 20.04 13.74
CA LYS A 257 -3.65 21.29 14.11
C LYS A 257 -2.86 22.52 13.68
N ARG A 258 -1.53 22.55 13.88
CA ARG A 258 -0.63 23.64 13.47
C ARG A 258 -0.58 23.82 11.94
N PHE A 259 -0.68 22.74 11.18
CA PHE A 259 -0.68 22.77 9.72
C PHE A 259 -1.95 23.44 9.20
N PHE A 260 -3.11 23.09 9.76
CA PHE A 260 -4.42 23.65 9.37
C PHE A 260 -4.76 24.99 10.03
N SER A 261 -3.96 25.49 10.95
CA SER A 261 -4.19 26.82 11.57
C SER A 261 -3.64 27.98 10.74
N ILE A 262 -3.04 27.70 9.58
CA ILE A 262 -2.46 28.71 8.69
C ILE A 262 -3.16 28.56 7.34
N ASP A 263 -3.90 29.57 6.94
CA ASP A 263 -4.57 29.58 5.63
C ASP A 263 -3.64 30.11 4.54
N ASN A 264 -3.97 29.81 3.28
CA ASN A 264 -3.31 30.31 2.07
C ASN A 264 -1.77 30.19 2.10
N LYS A 265 -1.27 28.98 2.34
CA LYS A 265 0.19 28.73 2.34
C LYS A 265 0.76 29.02 0.96
N HIS A 266 1.92 29.65 0.89
CA HIS A 266 2.59 29.87 -0.40
C HIS A 266 3.06 28.55 -1.01
N ILE A 267 3.78 27.74 -0.22
CA ILE A 267 4.37 26.50 -0.69
C ILE A 267 4.38 25.44 0.41
N VAL A 268 4.04 24.22 0.00
CA VAL A 268 4.21 23.01 0.83
C VAL A 268 5.15 22.04 0.12
N PHE A 269 6.13 21.51 0.85
CA PHE A 269 6.91 20.34 0.44
C PHE A 269 6.37 19.13 1.17
N TYR A 270 6.18 18.01 0.46
CA TYR A 270 5.80 16.74 1.07
C TYR A 270 6.90 15.69 0.90
N SER A 271 7.32 15.09 2.00
CA SER A 271 8.34 14.04 2.05
C SER A 271 7.78 12.77 2.69
N GLU A 272 7.94 11.63 2.05
CA GLU A 272 7.49 10.36 2.62
C GLU A 272 8.36 9.94 3.81
N GLN A 273 9.68 10.12 3.70
CA GLN A 273 10.67 9.72 4.71
C GLN A 273 11.86 10.69 4.74
N SER A 274 12.65 10.66 5.83
CA SER A 274 13.87 11.46 6.00
C SER A 274 14.86 11.39 4.82
N GLY A 275 14.99 10.22 4.19
CA GLY A 275 15.89 10.01 3.04
C GLY A 275 15.57 10.84 1.80
N PHE A 276 14.35 11.38 1.66
CA PHE A 276 13.95 12.19 0.50
C PHE A 276 14.29 13.67 0.66
N TYR A 277 14.59 14.16 1.88
CA TYR A 277 14.96 15.56 2.11
C TYR A 277 16.12 16.00 1.21
N LYS A 278 17.04 15.09 0.87
CA LYS A 278 18.19 15.36 0.01
C LYS A 278 17.80 15.98 -1.34
N TYR A 279 16.67 15.57 -1.92
CA TYR A 279 16.17 16.11 -3.19
C TYR A 279 15.66 17.55 -3.05
N TYR A 280 15.03 17.88 -1.92
CA TYR A 280 14.52 19.23 -1.66
C TYR A 280 15.56 20.21 -1.10
N SER A 281 16.63 19.68 -0.49
CA SER A 281 17.55 20.44 0.36
C SER A 281 18.14 21.69 -0.32
N ALA A 282 18.59 21.57 -1.57
CA ALA A 282 19.15 22.69 -2.32
C ALA A 282 18.07 23.74 -2.64
N LEU A 283 16.90 23.31 -3.10
CA LEU A 283 15.79 24.20 -3.44
C LEU A 283 15.24 24.95 -2.23
N ILE A 284 15.07 24.28 -1.09
CA ILE A 284 14.63 24.92 0.15
C ILE A 284 15.66 25.95 0.62
N ARG A 285 16.96 25.62 0.57
CA ARG A 285 18.03 26.58 0.90
C ARG A 285 18.00 27.80 -0.02
N TRP A 286 17.87 27.60 -1.32
CA TRP A 286 17.82 28.69 -2.30
C TRP A 286 16.58 29.57 -2.10
N LEU A 287 15.39 28.99 -1.92
CA LEU A 287 14.16 29.75 -1.68
C LEU A 287 14.22 30.57 -0.39
N THR A 288 14.78 30.00 0.68
CA THR A 288 14.89 30.69 1.97
C THR A 288 15.95 31.78 1.99
N SER A 289 16.98 31.71 1.13
CA SER A 289 17.98 32.78 0.98
C SER A 289 17.55 33.88 -0.01
N HIS A 290 16.73 33.56 -1.02
CA HIS A 290 16.32 34.51 -2.07
C HIS A 290 14.89 35.06 -1.91
N SER A 291 14.19 34.71 -0.82
CA SER A 291 12.84 35.22 -0.57
C SER A 291 12.49 35.25 0.92
N ASN A 292 11.35 35.87 1.23
CA ASN A 292 10.74 35.88 2.56
C ASN A 292 9.63 34.83 2.71
N ILE A 293 9.49 33.88 1.77
CA ILE A 293 8.42 32.88 1.85
C ILE A 293 8.66 31.94 3.03
N THR A 294 7.56 31.55 3.69
CA THR A 294 7.58 30.49 4.69
C THR A 294 7.42 29.14 3.98
N ILE A 295 8.36 28.24 4.22
CA ILE A 295 8.35 26.86 3.72
C ILE A 295 7.56 26.01 4.71
N HIS A 296 6.46 25.40 4.26
CA HIS A 296 5.77 24.38 5.03
C HIS A 296 6.26 23.01 4.59
N TYR A 297 6.85 22.23 5.50
CA TYR A 297 7.39 20.92 5.18
C TYR A 297 6.62 19.84 5.93
N VAL A 298 5.94 18.97 5.20
CA VAL A 298 5.19 17.85 5.77
C VAL A 298 5.98 16.57 5.56
N THR A 299 6.13 15.79 6.63
CA THR A 299 6.81 14.49 6.59
C THR A 299 6.02 13.41 7.31
N SER A 300 6.09 12.18 6.81
CA SER A 300 5.55 10.99 7.47
C SER A 300 6.59 10.26 8.33
N ASP A 301 7.80 10.80 8.46
CA ASP A 301 8.87 10.33 9.35
C ASP A 301 9.00 11.26 10.57
N PRO A 302 8.79 10.77 11.81
CA PRO A 302 8.89 11.61 13.00
C PRO A 302 10.32 12.07 13.30
N GLU A 303 11.33 11.37 12.79
CA GLU A 303 12.75 11.64 13.01
C GLU A 303 13.40 12.31 11.80
N ASP A 304 12.59 12.91 10.92
CA ASP A 304 13.09 13.63 9.74
C ASP A 304 14.05 14.77 10.12
N VAL A 305 15.18 14.84 9.41
CA VAL A 305 16.23 15.86 9.60
C VAL A 305 15.70 17.28 9.55
N ILE A 306 14.59 17.51 8.84
CA ILE A 306 13.94 18.82 8.74
C ILE A 306 13.58 19.43 10.09
N PHE A 307 13.25 18.60 11.10
CA PHE A 307 12.88 19.12 12.42
C PHE A 307 14.06 19.83 13.09
N ARG A 308 15.27 19.26 12.96
CA ARG A 308 16.52 19.89 13.42
C ARG A 308 16.84 21.15 12.61
N ILE A 309 16.72 21.09 11.29
CA ILE A 309 17.01 22.23 10.40
C ILE A 309 16.09 23.43 10.69
N ALA A 310 14.83 23.17 11.06
CA ALA A 310 13.86 24.21 11.39
C ALA A 310 14.14 24.91 12.74
N GLU A 311 14.97 24.32 13.62
CA GLU A 311 15.41 24.99 14.85
C GLU A 311 16.27 26.21 14.52
N GLU A 312 17.14 26.06 13.51
CA GLU A 312 18.06 27.09 13.01
C GLU A 312 17.42 28.03 11.99
N ASN A 313 16.49 27.54 11.15
CA ASN A 313 15.84 28.34 10.11
C ASN A 313 14.33 28.54 10.38
N LYS A 314 13.98 29.69 10.96
CA LYS A 314 12.60 30.05 11.29
C LYS A 314 11.67 30.23 10.08
N LYS A 315 12.20 30.30 8.85
CA LYS A 315 11.39 30.31 7.62
C LYS A 315 10.83 28.92 7.29
N ILE A 316 11.29 27.86 7.96
CA ILE A 316 10.83 26.48 7.76
C ILE A 316 9.89 26.09 8.90
N LYS A 317 8.69 25.64 8.55
CA LYS A 317 7.70 25.09 9.49
C LYS A 317 7.52 23.59 9.19
N PRO A 318 8.12 22.69 9.98
CA PRO A 318 7.97 21.25 9.79
C PRO A 318 6.76 20.70 10.53
N TYR A 319 6.15 19.65 9.96
CA TYR A 319 4.97 18.98 10.48
C TYR A 319 5.08 17.47 10.32
N TYR A 320 4.91 16.72 11.42
CA TYR A 320 4.79 15.27 11.36
C TYR A 320 3.34 14.86 11.12
N ILE A 321 3.07 14.26 9.96
CA ILE A 321 1.75 13.73 9.59
C ILE A 321 1.93 12.29 9.09
N GLY A 322 1.62 11.33 9.98
CA GLY A 322 1.60 9.91 9.64
C GLY A 322 0.56 9.53 8.58
N GLU A 323 0.79 8.39 7.93
CA GLU A 323 0.04 7.89 6.77
C GLU A 323 -1.48 7.86 6.95
N ASN A 324 -1.96 7.54 8.16
CA ASN A 324 -3.38 7.47 8.49
C ASN A 324 -4.13 8.82 8.37
N LYS A 325 -3.41 9.93 8.20
CA LYS A 325 -3.96 11.28 8.05
C LYS A 325 -3.61 11.94 6.72
N LEU A 326 -2.79 11.30 5.86
CA LEU A 326 -2.34 11.88 4.60
C LEU A 326 -3.50 12.20 3.65
N ILE A 327 -4.39 11.23 3.41
CA ILE A 327 -5.56 11.43 2.54
C ILE A 327 -6.35 12.68 2.96
N THR A 328 -6.71 12.73 4.25
CA THR A 328 -7.48 13.85 4.79
C THR A 328 -6.72 15.17 4.77
N MET A 329 -5.40 15.13 4.91
CA MET A 329 -4.57 16.33 4.85
C MET A 329 -4.54 16.89 3.43
N PHE A 330 -4.29 16.02 2.45
CA PHE A 330 -4.21 16.36 1.02
C PHE A 330 -5.54 16.89 0.48
N LEU A 331 -6.66 16.24 0.81
CA LEU A 331 -8.01 16.72 0.47
C LEU A 331 -8.28 18.13 1.03
N LYS A 332 -7.77 18.44 2.22
CA LYS A 332 -7.95 19.74 2.88
C LYS A 332 -6.83 20.74 2.58
N MET A 333 -5.90 20.40 1.68
CA MET A 333 -4.70 21.21 1.42
C MET A 333 -5.10 22.62 0.96
N ASP A 334 -4.69 23.63 1.71
CA ASP A 334 -4.82 25.03 1.28
C ASP A 334 -3.42 25.64 1.12
N SER A 335 -2.95 25.59 -0.12
CA SER A 335 -1.64 26.08 -0.56
C SER A 335 -1.71 26.54 -2.00
N ARG A 336 -0.82 27.45 -2.42
CA ARG A 336 -0.68 27.81 -3.84
C ARG A 336 0.13 26.77 -4.61
N ILE A 337 1.20 26.26 -4.02
CA ILE A 337 2.08 25.25 -4.62
C ILE A 337 2.27 24.08 -3.65
N VAL A 338 2.29 22.86 -4.18
CA VAL A 338 2.74 21.65 -3.48
C VAL A 338 3.84 21.00 -4.31
N VAL A 339 5.02 20.81 -3.72
CA VAL A 339 6.15 20.11 -4.34
C VAL A 339 6.32 18.75 -3.68
N MET A 340 6.43 17.69 -4.49
CA MET A 340 6.68 16.34 -4.00
C MET A 340 7.47 15.48 -4.99
N THR A 341 8.24 14.52 -4.47
CA THR A 341 8.90 13.45 -5.22
C THR A 341 8.04 12.19 -5.31
N MET A 342 6.97 12.13 -4.51
CA MET A 342 6.02 11.02 -4.52
C MET A 342 5.15 11.12 -5.77
N PRO A 343 5.09 10.09 -6.62
CA PRO A 343 4.22 10.09 -7.79
C PRO A 343 2.78 9.70 -7.41
N ASP A 344 1.93 9.42 -8.40
CA ASP A 344 0.57 8.87 -8.23
C ASP A 344 -0.45 9.80 -7.54
N LEU A 345 -0.33 11.11 -7.79
CA LEU A 345 -1.37 12.07 -7.44
C LEU A 345 -2.71 11.64 -8.08
N GLU A 346 -3.81 11.69 -7.32
CA GLU A 346 -5.17 11.24 -7.70
C GLU A 346 -5.37 9.75 -7.97
N ASN A 347 -4.32 8.98 -8.26
CA ASN A 347 -4.45 7.54 -8.53
C ASN A 347 -4.87 6.76 -7.28
N TYR A 348 -4.37 7.16 -6.09
CA TYR A 348 -4.57 6.39 -4.87
C TYR A 348 -4.76 7.25 -3.61
N HIS A 349 -3.89 7.18 -2.59
CA HIS A 349 -4.10 7.89 -1.29
C HIS A 349 -3.73 9.38 -1.31
N ILE A 350 -2.86 9.80 -2.21
CA ILE A 350 -2.55 11.22 -2.38
C ILE A 350 -3.59 11.83 -3.30
N LYS A 351 -4.37 12.77 -2.76
CA LYS A 351 -5.46 13.43 -3.47
C LYS A 351 -5.18 14.91 -3.70
N ARG A 352 -5.75 15.46 -4.75
CA ARG A 352 -5.82 16.90 -4.96
C ARG A 352 -6.77 17.51 -3.93
N SER A 353 -6.52 18.77 -3.62
CA SER A 353 -7.34 19.50 -2.68
C SER A 353 -8.76 19.66 -3.19
N ILE A 354 -9.73 19.40 -2.32
CA ILE A 354 -11.14 19.75 -2.55
C ILE A 354 -11.47 21.15 -2.01
N VAL A 355 -10.59 21.72 -1.17
CA VAL A 355 -10.78 23.05 -0.56
C VAL A 355 -10.24 24.14 -1.48
N ASN A 356 -9.05 23.93 -2.05
CA ASN A 356 -8.41 24.86 -2.96
C ASN A 356 -8.12 24.15 -4.29
N LYS A 357 -9.00 24.34 -5.28
CA LYS A 357 -8.88 23.69 -6.60
C LYS A 357 -7.75 24.26 -7.47
N ASN A 358 -7.15 25.37 -7.06
CA ASN A 358 -6.12 26.09 -7.82
C ASN A 358 -4.69 25.77 -7.32
N VAL A 359 -4.53 24.76 -6.46
CA VAL A 359 -3.21 24.30 -6.02
C VAL A 359 -2.45 23.75 -7.24
N GLU A 360 -1.26 24.29 -7.49
CA GLU A 360 -0.31 23.73 -8.45
C GLU A 360 0.49 22.61 -7.79
N TYR A 361 0.37 21.40 -8.32
CA TYR A 361 1.14 20.24 -7.90
C TYR A 361 2.33 20.04 -8.84
N ILE A 362 3.52 20.16 -8.26
CA ILE A 362 4.81 20.02 -8.93
C ILE A 362 5.42 18.67 -8.55
N TYR A 363 5.63 17.81 -9.54
CA TYR A 363 6.47 16.63 -9.38
C TYR A 363 7.95 17.01 -9.52
N MET A 364 8.76 16.59 -8.55
CA MET A 364 10.21 16.76 -8.56
C MET A 364 10.89 15.41 -8.68
N ASP A 365 11.72 15.24 -9.72
CA ASP A 365 12.39 13.98 -9.98
C ASP A 365 13.31 13.57 -8.82
N HIS A 366 13.32 12.26 -8.52
CA HIS A 366 14.17 11.62 -7.51
C HIS A 366 15.23 10.70 -8.14
N GLY A 367 15.56 10.94 -9.41
CA GLY A 367 16.52 10.16 -10.20
C GLY A 367 16.54 10.61 -11.65
N LEU A 368 17.45 10.02 -12.44
CA LEU A 368 17.59 10.33 -13.87
C LEU A 368 16.85 9.35 -14.79
N SER A 369 16.44 8.21 -14.25
CA SER A 369 15.76 7.15 -15.00
C SER A 369 14.49 7.58 -15.73
N SER A 370 14.07 6.73 -16.65
CA SER A 370 12.80 6.80 -17.36
C SER A 370 11.64 6.79 -16.38
N MET A 371 10.80 7.82 -16.48
CA MET A 371 9.58 7.90 -15.68
C MET A 371 8.55 6.91 -16.21
N ASN A 372 8.56 6.63 -17.52
CA ASN A 372 7.63 5.70 -18.13
C ASN A 372 7.98 4.22 -17.87
N LEU A 373 9.24 3.86 -17.62
CA LEU A 373 9.68 2.49 -17.29
C LEU A 373 9.64 2.21 -15.78
N LEU A 374 10.20 3.13 -14.97
CA LEU A 374 10.46 2.92 -13.54
C LEU A 374 9.39 3.50 -12.61
N THR A 375 8.27 4.00 -13.15
CA THR A 375 7.09 4.34 -12.34
C THR A 375 5.87 3.59 -12.84
N ARG A 376 4.78 3.58 -12.07
CA ARG A 376 3.53 2.95 -12.50
C ARG A 376 2.94 3.68 -13.71
N LYS A 377 2.17 2.95 -14.51
CA LYS A 377 1.42 3.54 -15.62
C LYS A 377 0.52 4.67 -15.08
N GLY A 378 0.72 5.86 -15.63
CA GLY A 378 -0.05 7.07 -15.30
C GLY A 378 0.29 7.73 -13.97
N SER A 379 1.45 7.41 -13.39
CA SER A 379 1.89 7.96 -12.10
C SER A 379 2.04 9.49 -12.10
N LEU A 380 2.35 10.10 -13.25
CA LEU A 380 2.53 11.55 -13.38
C LEU A 380 1.33 12.25 -14.04
N ASP A 381 0.31 11.52 -14.47
CA ASP A 381 -0.74 12.04 -15.36
C ASP A 381 -1.56 13.18 -14.72
N HIS A 382 -1.63 13.21 -13.38
CA HIS A 382 -2.39 14.19 -12.61
C HIS A 382 -1.57 15.33 -12.02
N PHE A 383 -0.28 15.48 -12.33
CA PHE A 383 0.49 16.66 -11.95
C PHE A 383 0.29 17.80 -12.94
N ASP A 384 0.41 19.05 -12.46
CA ASP A 384 0.31 20.24 -13.31
C ASP A 384 1.66 20.57 -13.95
N THR A 385 2.71 20.46 -13.13
CA THR A 385 4.08 20.79 -13.49
C THR A 385 4.99 19.61 -13.18
N VAL A 386 5.91 19.32 -14.10
CA VAL A 386 7.00 18.38 -13.89
C VAL A 386 8.30 19.14 -14.00
N PHE A 387 9.11 19.05 -12.94
CA PHE A 387 10.51 19.43 -12.98
C PHE A 387 11.25 18.25 -13.61
N SER A 388 11.66 18.41 -14.87
CA SER A 388 12.32 17.37 -15.65
C SER A 388 13.85 17.48 -15.62
N ALA A 389 14.50 16.38 -15.26
CA ALA A 389 15.96 16.30 -15.20
C ALA A 389 16.66 16.37 -16.55
N GLY A 390 16.02 15.85 -17.60
CA GLY A 390 16.56 15.78 -18.95
C GLY A 390 15.48 15.70 -20.03
N GLN A 391 15.90 15.81 -21.29
CA GLN A 391 14.98 15.85 -22.43
C GLN A 391 14.19 14.54 -22.59
N HIS A 392 14.76 13.40 -22.21
CA HIS A 392 14.08 12.10 -22.26
C HIS A 392 12.78 12.08 -21.43
N ILE A 393 12.76 12.73 -20.27
CA ILE A 393 11.54 12.84 -19.44
C ILE A 393 10.49 13.68 -20.16
N ASN A 394 10.91 14.79 -20.78
CA ASN A 394 10.00 15.60 -21.58
C ASN A 394 9.39 14.81 -22.72
N ASP A 395 10.22 14.05 -23.45
CA ASP A 395 9.79 13.25 -24.60
C ASP A 395 8.78 12.17 -24.17
N GLU A 396 9.07 11.46 -23.07
CA GLU A 396 8.16 10.46 -22.50
C GLU A 396 6.80 11.08 -22.11
N ILE A 397 6.81 12.22 -21.40
CA ILE A 397 5.58 12.89 -20.99
C ILE A 397 4.79 13.38 -22.21
N ARG A 398 5.45 13.99 -23.20
CA ARG A 398 4.78 14.46 -24.43
C ARG A 398 4.21 13.31 -25.25
N ALA A 399 4.90 12.17 -25.33
CA ALA A 399 4.39 11.00 -26.01
C ALA A 399 3.17 10.40 -25.30
N ARG A 400 3.18 10.34 -23.96
CA ARG A 400 2.00 9.93 -23.17
C ARG A 400 0.82 10.88 -23.36
N GLU A 401 1.06 12.19 -23.28
CA GLU A 401 0.02 13.20 -23.50
C GLU A 401 -0.63 13.05 -24.88
N LYS A 402 0.17 12.77 -25.91
CA LYS A 402 -0.33 12.51 -27.26
C LYS A 402 -1.12 11.19 -27.35
N LEU A 403 -0.58 10.10 -26.79
CA LEU A 403 -1.19 8.77 -26.86
C LEU A 403 -2.56 8.74 -26.18
N TYR A 404 -2.68 9.38 -25.02
CA TYR A 404 -3.86 9.34 -24.17
C TYR A 404 -4.73 10.60 -24.24
N SER A 405 -4.36 11.57 -25.09
CA SER A 405 -5.04 12.87 -25.21
C SER A 405 -5.14 13.63 -23.87
N PHE A 406 -4.10 13.57 -23.04
CA PHE A 406 -4.06 14.30 -21.77
C PHE A 406 -3.80 15.81 -21.98
N PRO A 407 -4.26 16.67 -21.04
CA PRO A 407 -3.86 18.07 -21.02
C PRO A 407 -2.34 18.20 -20.93
N LYS A 408 -1.80 19.20 -21.65
CA LYS A 408 -0.36 19.50 -21.60
C LYS A 408 0.04 19.99 -20.22
N LYS A 409 1.01 19.30 -19.63
CA LYS A 409 1.70 19.72 -18.41
C LYS A 409 2.69 20.82 -18.71
N ASN A 410 2.95 21.63 -17.70
CA ASN A 410 4.07 22.53 -17.73
C ASN A 410 5.36 21.74 -17.42
N LEU A 411 6.26 21.69 -18.40
CA LEU A 411 7.54 21.00 -18.25
C LEU A 411 8.60 22.05 -18.01
N VAL A 412 9.23 21.97 -16.84
CA VAL A 412 10.34 22.86 -16.48
C VAL A 412 11.62 22.08 -16.66
N ASN A 413 12.40 22.47 -17.65
CA ASN A 413 13.75 21.97 -17.89
C ASN A 413 14.63 22.47 -16.73
N TYR A 414 14.52 21.85 -15.56
CA TYR A 414 15.18 22.33 -14.36
C TYR A 414 16.58 21.76 -14.24
N GLY A 415 16.79 20.47 -14.53
CA GLY A 415 18.06 19.77 -14.28
C GLY A 415 17.93 18.77 -13.13
N TYR A 416 18.99 18.43 -12.42
CA TYR A 416 18.86 17.50 -11.28
C TYR A 416 19.56 18.09 -10.05
N GLY A 417 18.80 18.78 -9.20
CA GLY A 417 19.37 19.50 -8.05
C GLY A 417 20.15 18.63 -7.07
N TYR A 418 19.81 17.34 -6.94
CA TYR A 418 20.64 16.41 -6.16
C TYR A 418 21.95 16.08 -6.87
N MET A 419 21.98 15.92 -8.20
CA MET A 419 23.23 15.79 -8.96
C MET A 419 24.17 16.98 -8.76
N ASP A 420 23.63 18.20 -8.76
CA ASP A 420 24.44 19.40 -8.49
C ASP A 420 25.11 19.33 -7.11
N GLU A 421 24.38 18.84 -6.10
CA GLU A 421 24.93 18.59 -4.77
C GLU A 421 25.96 17.45 -4.75
N LEU A 422 25.73 16.37 -5.50
CA LEU A 422 26.70 15.27 -5.62
C LEU A 422 28.01 15.77 -6.26
N ILE A 423 27.93 16.56 -7.33
CA ILE A 423 29.08 17.18 -8.02
C ILE A 423 29.84 18.09 -7.05
N ARG A 424 29.12 18.95 -6.32
CA ARG A 424 29.73 19.87 -5.34
C ARG A 424 30.44 19.10 -4.23
N ARG A 425 29.79 18.10 -3.64
CA ARG A 425 30.37 17.27 -2.57
C ARG A 425 31.61 16.52 -3.07
N TYR A 426 31.55 15.93 -4.26
CA TYR A 426 32.70 15.26 -4.84
C TYR A 426 33.88 16.21 -5.06
N ALA A 427 33.62 17.43 -5.55
CA ALA A 427 34.67 18.45 -5.70
C ALA A 427 35.30 18.81 -4.34
N GLU A 428 34.51 18.95 -3.28
CA GLU A 428 35.01 19.18 -1.91
C GLU A 428 35.88 18.03 -1.41
N PHE A 429 35.39 16.79 -1.52
CA PHE A 429 36.14 15.58 -1.14
C PHE A 429 37.44 15.42 -1.93
N SER A 430 37.43 15.70 -3.24
CA SER A 430 38.60 15.52 -4.10
C SER A 430 39.78 16.44 -3.76
N ASN A 431 39.53 17.51 -3.00
CA ASN A 431 40.55 18.48 -2.58
C ASN A 431 41.20 18.13 -1.23
N GLU A 432 40.73 17.10 -0.53
CA GLU A 432 41.33 16.67 0.75
C GLU A 432 42.66 15.93 0.52
N GLU A 433 43.72 16.27 1.29
CA GLU A 433 45.08 15.71 1.13
C GLU A 433 45.14 14.17 1.23
N ASN A 434 44.12 13.53 1.82
CA ASN A 434 43.98 12.08 1.96
C ASN A 434 43.13 11.42 0.86
N PHE A 435 42.80 12.11 -0.24
CA PHE A 435 42.02 11.57 -1.36
C PHE A 435 42.86 10.58 -2.22
N ARG A 436 43.28 9.48 -1.59
CA ARG A 436 43.98 8.33 -2.17
C ARG A 436 43.31 7.02 -1.75
N LEU A 437 42.01 6.89 -1.96
CA LEU A 437 41.33 5.59 -1.93
C LEU A 437 41.18 5.06 -3.36
N ASN A 438 42.30 4.96 -4.09
CA ASN A 438 42.30 4.48 -5.49
C ASN A 438 42.22 2.94 -5.63
N ASP A 439 41.84 2.21 -4.57
CA ASP A 439 41.87 0.73 -4.54
C ASP A 439 40.54 0.09 -4.11
N THR A 440 39.38 0.73 -4.35
CA THR A 440 38.06 0.17 -3.99
C THR A 440 37.10 0.05 -5.17
N ILE A 441 36.44 -1.10 -5.29
CA ILE A 441 35.33 -1.37 -6.20
C ILE A 441 34.06 -1.56 -5.37
N LEU A 442 33.01 -0.81 -5.67
CA LEU A 442 31.73 -0.90 -4.97
C LEU A 442 30.69 -1.66 -5.80
N ILE A 443 30.17 -2.76 -5.27
CA ILE A 443 28.99 -3.45 -5.81
C ILE A 443 27.74 -2.85 -5.15
N ALA A 444 26.96 -2.10 -5.92
CA ALA A 444 25.76 -1.39 -5.45
C ALA A 444 24.54 -1.73 -6.33
N PRO A 445 23.89 -2.88 -6.11
CA PRO A 445 22.78 -3.34 -6.94
C PRO A 445 21.46 -2.63 -6.61
N SER A 446 20.54 -2.70 -7.57
CA SER A 446 19.14 -2.34 -7.41
C SER A 446 18.42 -3.22 -6.37
N HIS A 447 17.21 -2.82 -5.98
CA HIS A 447 16.41 -3.53 -4.98
C HIS A 447 15.37 -4.50 -5.60
N GLN A 448 15.36 -4.70 -6.92
CA GLN A 448 14.38 -5.60 -7.55
C GLN A 448 14.68 -7.07 -7.25
N GLU A 449 13.72 -7.95 -7.53
CA GLU A 449 13.99 -9.39 -7.59
C GLU A 449 15.01 -9.67 -8.70
N ASP A 450 15.82 -10.71 -8.52
CA ASP A 450 16.86 -11.15 -9.47
C ASP A 450 17.95 -10.11 -9.77
N ASN A 451 18.18 -9.15 -8.86
CA ASN A 451 19.34 -8.24 -8.93
C ASN A 451 20.67 -9.02 -8.79
N ILE A 452 21.81 -8.32 -8.86
CA ILE A 452 23.16 -8.95 -8.79
C ILE A 452 23.31 -9.91 -7.59
N LEU A 453 22.79 -9.54 -6.42
CA LEU A 453 22.91 -10.33 -5.18
C LEU A 453 22.19 -11.67 -5.27
N ASP A 454 21.08 -11.71 -6.01
CA ASP A 454 20.24 -12.89 -6.17
C ASP A 454 20.72 -13.79 -7.31
N SER A 455 21.30 -13.20 -8.37
CA SER A 455 21.47 -13.88 -9.66
C SER A 455 22.93 -14.28 -9.97
N CYS A 456 23.91 -13.44 -9.65
CA CYS A 456 25.27 -13.63 -10.17
C CYS A 456 26.40 -13.07 -9.29
N LEU A 457 26.14 -12.81 -8.00
CA LEU A 457 27.09 -12.17 -7.07
C LEU A 457 28.47 -12.87 -7.07
N ASP A 458 28.49 -14.20 -7.04
CA ASP A 458 29.74 -14.96 -6.98
C ASP A 458 30.61 -14.75 -8.20
N LEU A 459 30.02 -14.74 -9.39
CA LEU A 459 30.74 -14.53 -10.64
C LEU A 459 31.29 -13.12 -10.72
N VAL A 460 30.49 -12.14 -10.27
CA VAL A 460 30.91 -10.73 -10.18
C VAL A 460 32.08 -10.59 -9.21
N VAL A 461 31.96 -11.07 -7.97
CA VAL A 461 33.05 -10.97 -6.98
C VAL A 461 34.31 -11.71 -7.45
N ASN A 462 34.18 -12.90 -8.02
CA ASN A 462 35.34 -13.67 -8.51
C ASN A 462 36.04 -12.99 -9.69
N GLY A 463 35.30 -12.35 -10.59
CA GLY A 463 35.89 -11.56 -11.67
C GLY A 463 36.63 -10.32 -11.14
N LEU A 464 36.01 -9.62 -10.19
CA LEU A 464 36.57 -8.40 -9.61
C LEU A 464 37.81 -8.65 -8.74
N LYS A 465 37.91 -9.80 -8.05
CA LYS A 465 39.12 -10.17 -7.28
C LYS A 465 40.40 -10.20 -8.11
N LYS A 466 40.30 -10.40 -9.43
CA LYS A 466 41.46 -10.38 -10.33
C LYS A 466 42.07 -8.97 -10.48
N THR A 467 41.33 -7.92 -10.11
CA THR A 467 41.83 -6.54 -10.06
C THR A 467 42.74 -6.26 -8.85
N ARG A 468 42.70 -7.13 -7.82
CA ARG A 468 43.39 -6.97 -6.53
C ARG A 468 42.97 -5.74 -5.71
N MET A 469 41.86 -5.11 -6.08
CA MET A 469 41.25 -4.00 -5.34
C MET A 469 40.33 -4.54 -4.25
N LYS A 470 40.11 -3.74 -3.20
CA LYS A 470 39.10 -4.02 -2.18
C LYS A 470 37.71 -3.98 -2.81
N ILE A 471 36.87 -4.95 -2.51
CA ILE A 471 35.49 -5.04 -3.01
C ILE A 471 34.54 -4.77 -1.85
N VAL A 472 33.65 -3.79 -2.01
CA VAL A 472 32.60 -3.50 -1.03
C VAL A 472 31.25 -3.89 -1.61
N ILE A 473 30.51 -4.76 -0.93
CA ILE A 473 29.14 -5.14 -1.28
C ILE A 473 28.19 -4.29 -0.44
N ARG A 474 27.45 -3.39 -1.09
CA ARG A 474 26.51 -2.46 -0.45
C ARG A 474 25.11 -2.62 -1.08
N PRO A 475 24.23 -3.45 -0.49
CA PRO A 475 22.87 -3.65 -1.01
C PRO A 475 22.03 -2.39 -0.86
N HIS A 476 20.93 -2.29 -1.60
CA HIS A 476 19.93 -1.25 -1.33
C HIS A 476 19.25 -1.48 0.04
N PRO A 477 18.89 -0.44 0.83
CA PRO A 477 18.25 -0.61 2.14
C PRO A 477 16.96 -1.46 2.12
N GLN A 478 16.15 -1.33 1.06
CA GLN A 478 14.96 -2.16 0.84
C GLN A 478 15.30 -3.65 0.69
N TYR A 479 16.46 -4.01 0.13
CA TYR A 479 16.88 -5.41 0.00
C TYR A 479 17.14 -6.01 1.39
N ILE A 480 17.86 -5.30 2.28
CA ILE A 480 18.10 -5.76 3.66
C ILE A 480 16.77 -5.98 4.41
N ARG A 481 15.82 -5.04 4.25
CA ARG A 481 14.50 -5.13 4.90
C ARG A 481 13.67 -6.31 4.41
N ARG A 482 13.69 -6.61 3.09
CA ARG A 482 12.82 -7.63 2.47
C ARG A 482 13.45 -9.03 2.44
N LYS A 483 14.77 -9.10 2.36
CA LYS A 483 15.56 -10.34 2.17
C LYS A 483 16.64 -10.47 3.25
N HIS A 484 16.23 -10.31 4.52
CA HIS A 484 17.13 -10.34 5.68
C HIS A 484 17.97 -11.63 5.74
N ASP A 485 17.34 -12.79 5.53
CA ASP A 485 18.03 -14.08 5.56
C ASP A 485 19.06 -14.22 4.43
N ASN A 486 18.71 -13.82 3.21
CA ASN A 486 19.64 -13.81 2.07
C ASN A 486 20.83 -12.90 2.36
N TRP A 487 20.59 -11.72 2.94
CA TRP A 487 21.66 -10.79 3.28
C TRP A 487 22.59 -11.35 4.36
N ASN A 488 22.04 -11.97 5.41
CA ASN A 488 22.84 -12.62 6.46
C ASN A 488 23.68 -13.78 5.89
N ALA A 489 23.15 -14.53 4.92
CA ALA A 489 23.90 -15.57 4.22
C ALA A 489 25.08 -14.99 3.41
N ILE A 490 24.89 -13.84 2.75
CA ILE A 490 25.97 -13.14 2.03
C ILE A 490 27.05 -12.64 3.01
N ILE A 491 26.66 -12.05 4.14
CA ILE A 491 27.61 -11.63 5.19
C ILE A 491 28.43 -12.83 5.66
N ALA A 492 27.77 -13.94 6.03
CA ALA A 492 28.44 -15.13 6.51
C ALA A 492 29.41 -15.72 5.48
N LYS A 493 29.05 -15.67 4.19
CA LYS A 493 29.86 -16.18 3.09
C LYS A 493 31.17 -15.43 2.88
N TYR A 494 31.15 -14.11 2.98
CA TYR A 494 32.33 -13.26 2.70
C TYR A 494 33.05 -12.75 3.96
N LYS A 495 32.62 -13.18 5.16
CA LYS A 495 33.18 -12.70 6.44
C LYS A 495 34.70 -12.86 6.56
N ASP A 496 35.24 -13.97 6.07
CA ASP A 496 36.66 -14.32 6.18
C ASP A 496 37.46 -13.98 4.91
N ASP A 497 36.85 -13.28 3.94
CA ASP A 497 37.48 -12.91 2.69
C ASP A 497 38.20 -11.56 2.82
N ALA A 498 39.54 -11.58 2.82
CA ALA A 498 40.34 -10.38 3.03
C ALA A 498 40.17 -9.28 1.95
N GLN A 499 39.61 -9.61 0.78
CA GLN A 499 39.34 -8.63 -0.28
C GLN A 499 37.91 -8.11 -0.27
N VAL A 500 36.97 -8.73 0.46
CA VAL A 500 35.55 -8.42 0.37
C VAL A 500 35.02 -7.90 1.70
N GLU A 501 34.38 -6.74 1.67
CA GLU A 501 33.66 -6.14 2.78
C GLU A 501 32.17 -6.06 2.48
N THR A 502 31.32 -6.29 3.49
CA THR A 502 29.87 -6.11 3.38
C THR A 502 29.44 -4.90 4.22
N GLN A 503 28.67 -3.98 3.61
CA GLN A 503 28.24 -2.74 4.26
C GLN A 503 26.71 -2.73 4.45
N SER A 504 26.26 -2.63 5.71
CA SER A 504 24.83 -2.52 6.06
C SER A 504 24.42 -1.12 6.54
N ASP A 505 25.38 -0.21 6.75
CA ASP A 505 25.13 1.18 7.08
C ASP A 505 25.15 2.07 5.83
N PHE A 506 24.11 2.87 5.68
CA PHE A 506 23.88 3.75 4.52
C PHE A 506 23.89 5.23 4.89
N SER A 507 24.34 5.56 6.11
CA SER A 507 24.38 6.93 6.62
C SER A 507 25.37 7.84 5.87
N SER A 508 26.40 7.27 5.24
CA SER A 508 27.43 7.98 4.48
C SER A 508 27.49 7.55 3.01
N ASP A 509 27.72 8.53 2.13
CA ASP A 509 27.96 8.33 0.69
C ASP A 509 29.46 8.22 0.35
N GLU A 510 30.35 8.28 1.35
CA GLU A 510 31.81 8.30 1.17
C GLU A 510 32.32 7.11 0.35
N THR A 511 31.88 5.88 0.64
CA THR A 511 32.27 4.69 -0.14
C THR A 511 31.92 4.83 -1.62
N VAL A 512 30.81 5.51 -1.94
CA VAL A 512 30.39 5.73 -3.33
C VAL A 512 31.38 6.65 -4.04
N TYR A 513 31.71 7.80 -3.44
CA TYR A 513 32.64 8.78 -4.05
C TYR A 513 34.09 8.33 -4.09
N CYS A 514 34.53 7.59 -3.07
CA CYS A 514 35.90 7.12 -2.95
C CYS A 514 36.18 5.91 -3.85
N SER A 515 35.16 5.18 -4.31
CA SER A 515 35.36 4.02 -5.18
C SER A 515 35.94 4.42 -6.54
N SER A 516 36.84 3.58 -7.05
CA SER A 516 37.44 3.70 -8.39
C SER A 516 36.53 3.16 -9.49
N LEU A 517 35.64 2.24 -9.12
CA LEU A 517 34.64 1.66 -10.01
C LEU A 517 33.39 1.31 -9.21
N VAL A 518 32.23 1.68 -9.74
CA VAL A 518 30.93 1.17 -9.26
C VAL A 518 30.47 0.06 -10.20
N VAL A 519 30.02 -1.04 -9.60
CA VAL A 519 29.40 -2.18 -10.27
C VAL A 519 27.93 -2.21 -9.87
N THR A 520 27.04 -2.11 -10.84
CA THR A 520 25.59 -2.06 -10.59
C THR A 520 24.82 -2.73 -11.72
N ASP A 521 23.51 -2.86 -11.57
CA ASP A 521 22.62 -3.37 -12.60
C ASP A 521 21.70 -2.28 -13.15
N TRP A 522 20.49 -2.12 -12.61
CA TRP A 522 19.45 -1.18 -13.05
C TRP A 522 19.16 -0.13 -11.97
N SER A 523 20.21 0.31 -11.28
CA SER A 523 20.11 1.29 -10.19
C SER A 523 20.53 2.68 -10.63
N ASN A 524 19.80 3.70 -10.17
CA ASN A 524 20.14 5.11 -10.38
C ASN A 524 21.54 5.48 -9.87
N ILE A 525 22.08 4.73 -8.90
CA ILE A 525 23.42 4.98 -8.34
C ILE A 525 24.52 4.96 -9.42
N GLY A 526 24.33 4.20 -10.51
CA GLY A 526 25.25 4.20 -11.64
C GLY A 526 25.32 5.55 -12.33
N TYR A 527 24.17 6.16 -12.62
CA TYR A 527 24.10 7.49 -13.23
C TYR A 527 24.62 8.57 -12.28
N GLU A 528 24.23 8.49 -11.00
CA GLU A 528 24.66 9.42 -9.95
C GLU A 528 26.18 9.40 -9.80
N TYR A 529 26.78 8.21 -9.65
CA TYR A 529 28.24 8.06 -9.57
C TYR A 529 28.94 8.54 -10.85
N ALA A 530 28.49 8.09 -12.02
CA ALA A 530 29.17 8.40 -13.28
C ALA A 530 29.18 9.91 -13.57
N PHE A 531 28.06 10.58 -13.36
CA PHE A 531 27.95 12.01 -13.66
C PHE A 531 28.44 12.93 -12.54
N SER A 532 28.48 12.47 -11.28
CA SER A 532 29.07 13.27 -10.20
C SER A 532 30.59 13.18 -10.18
N THR A 533 31.15 11.98 -10.42
CA THR A 533 32.60 11.72 -10.29
C THR A 533 33.35 11.76 -11.63
N LEU A 534 32.63 11.64 -12.75
CA LEU A 534 33.20 11.44 -14.09
C LEU A 534 34.06 10.17 -14.18
N ARG A 535 33.69 9.12 -13.43
CA ARG A 535 34.29 7.79 -13.48
C ARG A 535 33.33 6.77 -14.10
N PRO A 536 33.85 5.76 -14.83
CA PRO A 536 33.02 4.79 -15.51
C PRO A 536 32.33 3.82 -14.55
N VAL A 537 31.29 3.15 -15.05
CA VAL A 537 30.51 2.14 -14.31
C VAL A 537 30.58 0.79 -15.02
N LEU A 538 30.69 -0.29 -14.26
CA LEU A 538 30.49 -1.64 -14.78
C LEU A 538 29.03 -2.06 -14.56
N LEU A 539 28.32 -2.33 -15.64
CA LEU A 539 26.90 -2.63 -15.62
C LEU A 539 26.68 -4.12 -15.84
N VAL A 540 25.91 -4.77 -14.97
CA VAL A 540 25.58 -6.19 -15.08
C VAL A 540 24.18 -6.34 -15.63
N ASP A 541 24.03 -7.14 -16.69
CA ASP A 541 22.75 -7.38 -17.39
C ASP A 541 21.90 -8.43 -16.66
N THR A 542 21.46 -8.09 -15.46
CA THR A 542 20.41 -8.84 -14.74
C THR A 542 19.03 -8.56 -15.37
N PRO A 543 17.98 -9.33 -15.03
CA PRO A 543 16.62 -9.01 -15.47
C PRO A 543 16.26 -7.53 -15.23
N MET A 544 15.72 -6.89 -16.27
CA MET A 544 15.46 -5.45 -16.28
C MET A 544 14.48 -5.04 -15.18
N LYS A 545 14.78 -3.91 -14.53
CA LYS A 545 13.83 -3.27 -13.61
C LYS A 545 12.66 -2.70 -14.40
N VAL A 546 11.52 -3.38 -14.38
CA VAL A 546 10.30 -2.92 -15.06
C VAL A 546 9.21 -2.72 -14.02
N ILE A 547 8.76 -1.47 -13.84
CA ILE A 547 7.62 -1.14 -12.97
C ILE A 547 6.35 -0.94 -13.81
N ASN A 548 6.48 -0.32 -14.97
CA ASN A 548 5.41 -0.26 -15.97
C ASN A 548 5.64 -1.32 -17.06
N PRO A 549 4.87 -2.42 -17.11
CA PRO A 549 5.00 -3.41 -18.17
C PRO A 549 4.62 -2.86 -19.56
N ASP A 550 3.85 -1.78 -19.61
CA ASP A 550 3.36 -1.16 -20.84
C ASP A 550 4.26 -0.01 -21.32
N TYR A 551 5.53 0.03 -20.90
CA TYR A 551 6.42 1.16 -21.20
C TYR A 551 6.66 1.34 -22.71
N GLU A 552 6.52 0.28 -23.51
CA GLU A 552 6.76 0.32 -24.96
C GLU A 552 5.65 1.04 -25.75
N GLU A 553 4.47 1.26 -25.15
CA GLU A 553 3.31 1.87 -25.84
C GLU A 553 3.59 3.24 -26.44
N ILE A 554 4.51 4.01 -25.85
CA ILE A 554 4.86 5.36 -26.31
C ILE A 554 5.95 5.38 -27.39
N ASN A 555 6.49 4.22 -27.79
CA ASN A 555 7.54 4.07 -28.79
C ASN A 555 8.79 4.94 -28.53
N ILE A 556 9.15 5.14 -27.26
CA ILE A 556 10.38 5.80 -26.82
C ILE A 556 11.22 4.78 -26.07
N VAL A 557 12.49 4.64 -26.48
CA VAL A 557 13.44 3.77 -25.77
C VAL A 557 13.80 4.43 -24.44
N PRO A 558 13.59 3.76 -23.29
CA PRO A 558 13.95 4.29 -21.99
C PRO A 558 15.43 4.70 -21.91
N ILE A 559 15.68 5.84 -21.26
CA ILE A 559 17.04 6.35 -21.04
C ILE A 559 17.93 5.33 -20.33
N ASP A 560 17.33 4.49 -19.47
CA ASP A 560 18.03 3.46 -18.72
C ASP A 560 18.70 2.41 -19.61
N ILE A 561 18.14 2.15 -20.79
CA ILE A 561 18.70 1.24 -21.80
C ILE A 561 19.79 1.96 -22.60
N ILE A 562 19.53 3.21 -23.00
CA ILE A 562 20.45 4.02 -23.81
C ILE A 562 21.77 4.27 -23.07
N LEU A 563 21.69 4.67 -21.80
CA LEU A 563 22.86 5.10 -21.03
C LEU A 563 23.84 3.99 -20.68
N ARG A 564 23.44 2.71 -20.69
CA ARG A 564 24.30 1.61 -20.23
C ARG A 564 25.65 1.59 -20.94
N ASN A 565 25.64 1.77 -22.26
CA ASN A 565 26.85 1.77 -23.07
C ASN A 565 27.51 3.15 -23.20
N MET A 566 26.93 4.18 -22.58
CA MET A 566 27.46 5.55 -22.57
C MET A 566 28.21 5.88 -21.28
N ILE A 567 27.84 5.25 -20.16
CA ILE A 567 28.49 5.51 -18.86
C ILE A 567 29.57 4.49 -18.49
N GLY A 568 29.72 3.43 -19.28
CA GLY A 568 30.72 2.40 -19.06
C GLY A 568 30.50 1.16 -19.91
N ILE A 569 30.71 -0.03 -19.33
CA ILE A 569 30.64 -1.31 -20.04
C ILE A 569 29.55 -2.19 -19.42
N SER A 570 28.69 -2.75 -20.27
CA SER A 570 27.71 -3.78 -19.88
C SER A 570 28.32 -5.18 -20.03
N VAL A 571 28.09 -6.05 -19.04
CA VAL A 571 28.53 -7.45 -19.03
C VAL A 571 27.37 -8.39 -18.71
N SER A 572 27.44 -9.61 -19.21
CA SER A 572 26.36 -10.59 -19.08
C SER A 572 26.11 -11.07 -17.65
N GLY A 573 27.10 -10.92 -16.76
CA GLY A 573 27.07 -11.49 -15.40
C GLY A 573 27.26 -13.01 -15.35
N LYS A 574 27.55 -13.66 -16.48
CA LYS A 574 27.64 -15.12 -16.59
C LYS A 574 29.08 -15.65 -16.65
N ASP A 575 30.06 -14.78 -16.84
CA ASP A 575 31.47 -15.15 -16.93
C ASP A 575 32.36 -14.21 -16.11
N SER A 576 33.13 -14.77 -15.19
CA SER A 576 34.09 -14.01 -14.36
C SER A 576 35.25 -13.41 -15.18
N ASP A 577 35.62 -14.01 -16.31
CA ASP A 577 36.69 -13.49 -17.18
C ASP A 577 36.21 -12.27 -17.98
N GLU A 578 34.97 -12.29 -18.46
CA GLU A 578 34.31 -11.12 -19.05
C GLU A 578 34.32 -9.94 -18.07
N ILE A 579 33.88 -10.18 -16.83
CA ILE A 579 33.80 -9.19 -15.76
C ILE A 579 35.19 -8.63 -15.44
N SER A 580 36.19 -9.50 -15.31
CA SER A 580 37.57 -9.08 -15.03
C SER A 580 38.15 -8.22 -16.15
N LYS A 581 37.97 -8.64 -17.41
CA LYS A 581 38.45 -7.87 -18.58
C LYS A 581 37.76 -6.52 -18.70
N ALA A 582 36.45 -6.47 -18.47
CA ALA A 582 35.68 -5.23 -18.48
C ALA A 582 36.14 -4.28 -17.37
N ALA A 583 36.26 -4.77 -16.14
CA ALA A 583 36.76 -3.97 -15.01
C ALA A 583 38.17 -3.41 -15.27
N ALA A 584 39.09 -4.26 -15.73
CA ALA A 584 40.45 -3.83 -16.07
C ALA A 584 40.48 -2.76 -17.18
N LYS A 585 39.62 -2.90 -18.19
CA LYS A 585 39.48 -1.91 -19.27
C LYS A 585 38.92 -0.58 -18.76
N LEU A 586 37.94 -0.60 -17.87
CA LEU A 586 37.38 0.63 -17.28
C LEU A 586 38.42 1.35 -16.43
N LEU A 587 39.13 0.62 -15.57
CA LEU A 587 40.15 1.16 -14.66
C LEU A 587 41.38 1.72 -15.40
N SER A 588 41.73 1.18 -16.58
CA SER A 588 42.88 1.64 -17.37
C SER A 588 42.60 2.83 -18.30
N ASN A 589 41.33 3.16 -18.58
CA ASN A 589 40.93 4.21 -19.53
C ASN A 589 40.19 5.38 -18.88
N GLU A 590 40.53 5.74 -17.64
CA GLU A 590 39.82 6.77 -16.86
C GLU A 590 39.75 8.13 -17.58
N ILE A 591 40.82 8.52 -18.30
CA ILE A 591 40.89 9.81 -19.02
C ILE A 591 39.86 9.89 -20.14
N ASP A 592 39.75 8.85 -20.97
CA ASP A 592 38.81 8.81 -22.09
C ASP A 592 37.36 8.80 -21.59
N TYR A 593 37.09 8.02 -20.54
CA TYR A 593 35.77 8.01 -19.91
C TYR A 593 35.41 9.33 -19.27
N ARG A 594 36.35 10.04 -18.64
CA ARG A 594 36.08 11.38 -18.07
C ARG A 594 35.59 12.35 -19.13
N LYS A 595 36.20 12.36 -20.33
CA LYS A 595 35.75 13.18 -21.45
C LYS A 595 34.35 12.75 -21.91
N GLN A 596 34.16 11.46 -22.20
CA GLN A 596 32.88 10.90 -22.67
C GLN A 596 31.73 11.17 -21.68
N LEU A 597 31.98 11.00 -20.39
CA LEU A 597 31.00 11.22 -19.32
C LEU A 597 30.65 12.69 -19.18
N THR A 598 31.60 13.60 -19.39
CA THR A 598 31.34 15.05 -19.37
C THR A 598 30.38 15.43 -20.50
N GLU A 599 30.69 15.00 -21.73
CA GLU A 599 29.85 15.24 -22.91
C GLU A 599 28.45 14.59 -22.75
N THR A 600 28.40 13.37 -22.23
CA THR A 600 27.14 12.65 -22.00
C THR A 600 26.30 13.36 -20.94
N ARG A 601 26.90 13.79 -19.82
CA ARG A 601 26.21 14.49 -18.74
C ARG A 601 25.58 15.78 -19.25
N GLU A 602 26.33 16.60 -19.98
CA GLU A 602 25.85 17.88 -20.54
C GLU A 602 24.75 17.69 -21.59
N LYS A 603 24.79 16.58 -22.32
CA LYS A 603 23.74 16.23 -23.30
C LYS A 603 22.44 15.77 -22.65
N VAL A 604 22.53 15.04 -21.53
CA VAL A 604 21.38 14.37 -20.91
C VAL A 604 20.70 15.23 -19.87
N LEU A 605 21.47 15.93 -19.04
CA LEU A 605 20.96 16.75 -17.95
C LEU A 605 20.78 18.21 -18.36
N PHE A 606 19.67 18.81 -17.99
CA PHE A 606 19.51 20.26 -18.08
C PHE A 606 20.27 20.98 -16.96
N ASN A 607 20.72 22.21 -17.25
CA ASN A 607 21.26 23.20 -16.30
C ASN A 607 22.17 22.64 -15.19
N VAL A 608 23.09 21.73 -15.51
CA VAL A 608 24.04 21.19 -14.53
C VAL A 608 24.76 22.34 -13.80
N GLY A 609 24.76 22.28 -12.48
CA GLY A 609 25.27 23.32 -11.57
C GLY A 609 24.30 24.46 -11.24
N ASN A 610 23.20 24.59 -11.98
CA ASN A 610 22.22 25.69 -11.85
C ASN A 610 20.78 25.20 -11.65
N SER A 611 20.55 23.90 -11.44
CA SER A 611 19.20 23.31 -11.45
C SER A 611 18.30 23.92 -10.39
N THR A 612 18.89 24.20 -9.24
CA THR A 612 18.22 24.78 -8.07
C THR A 612 17.73 26.20 -8.34
N GLU A 613 18.54 27.02 -9.02
CA GLU A 613 18.17 28.40 -9.36
C GLU A 613 17.01 28.43 -10.34
N VAL A 614 17.00 27.54 -11.33
CA VAL A 614 15.91 27.43 -12.32
C VAL A 614 14.59 27.04 -11.65
N ALA A 615 14.61 26.00 -10.81
CA ALA A 615 13.45 25.57 -10.02
C ALA A 615 12.95 26.68 -9.08
N GLY A 616 13.87 27.37 -8.41
CA GLY A 616 13.57 28.47 -7.50
C GLY A 616 12.92 29.67 -8.20
N LYS A 617 13.50 30.12 -9.32
CA LYS A 617 12.93 31.20 -10.15
C LYS A 617 11.55 30.84 -10.66
N TYR A 618 11.35 29.59 -11.10
CA TYR A 618 10.03 29.12 -11.52
C TYR A 618 9.00 29.26 -10.39
N ILE A 619 9.30 28.73 -9.20
CA ILE A 619 8.40 28.80 -8.03
C ILE A 619 8.06 30.25 -7.67
N LEU A 620 9.06 31.12 -7.57
CA LEU A 620 8.83 32.54 -7.26
C LEU A 620 7.98 33.24 -8.33
N SER A 621 8.17 32.89 -9.61
CA SER A 621 7.34 33.42 -10.70
C SER A 621 5.87 32.97 -10.59
N GLN A 622 5.59 31.71 -10.21
CA GLN A 622 4.21 31.25 -10.04
C GLN A 622 3.55 31.88 -8.82
N LEU A 623 4.30 32.08 -7.73
CA LEU A 623 3.81 32.77 -6.55
C LEU A 623 3.50 34.25 -6.83
N THR A 624 4.18 34.91 -7.77
CA THR A 624 3.91 36.32 -8.12
C THR A 624 2.77 36.51 -9.12
N LYS A 625 2.38 35.50 -9.89
CA LYS A 625 1.27 35.61 -10.86
C LYS A 625 -0.12 35.86 -10.25
N GLY A 626 -0.31 35.52 -8.98
CA GLY A 626 -1.59 35.65 -8.26
C GLY A 626 -1.72 36.89 -7.36
N THR A 627 -0.75 37.81 -7.41
CA THR A 627 -0.72 39.05 -6.60
C THR A 627 -1.02 40.31 -7.42
N LYS A 628 -1.50 40.16 -8.66
CA LYS A 628 -1.95 41.29 -9.50
C LYS A 628 -3.47 41.38 -9.56
#